data_AF-A0A4V0YZI0-F1
#
_entry.id   AF-A0A4V0YZI0-F1
#
_cell.length_a   1.000
_cell.length_b   1.000
_cell.length_c   1.000
_cell.angle_alpha   90.00
_cell.angle_beta   90.00
_cell.angle_gamma   90.00
#
_symmetry.space_group_name_H-M   'P 1'
#
loop_
_entity.id
_entity.type
_entity.pdbx_description
1 polymer ?
#
loop_
_entity_poly.entity_id
_entity_poly.type
_entity_poly.pdbx_seq_one_letter_code
_entity_poly.pdbx_strand_id
1 'polypeptide(L)'
;MLSENMLILLTFILCVLFFGGLGLWVFLVSSQRKRHRECLQREGERVMATILRVQKSTPTPLKKSAWHKVLRVIEAIFEFLGALGGQLAVASTAGADTYYLIVAEWLDPQTKQRYEFISEGLSMPLARRYKAGQQIPVFIARQRPERYWVDVTYRQGKHAQRACSA
;
A
#
# COMPACT_ATOMS: atom_id res chain seq x y z
N MET A 1 39.54 -27.43 -7.31
CA MET A 1 39.13 -26.33 -8.21
C MET A 1 37.76 -26.68 -8.78
N LEU A 2 36.76 -25.83 -8.58
CA LEU A 2 35.48 -25.96 -9.29
C LEU A 2 35.70 -25.57 -10.75
N SER A 3 35.14 -26.32 -11.70
CA SER A 3 35.18 -25.92 -13.11
C SER A 3 34.37 -24.64 -13.31
N GLU A 4 34.74 -23.81 -14.29
CA GLU A 4 34.01 -22.58 -14.62
C GLU A 4 32.51 -22.86 -14.85
N ASN A 5 32.19 -23.98 -15.48
CA ASN A 5 30.82 -24.41 -15.73
C ASN A 5 30.02 -24.65 -14.43
N MET A 6 30.67 -25.21 -13.39
CA MET A 6 30.04 -25.39 -12.08
C MET A 6 29.75 -24.05 -11.41
N LEU A 7 30.64 -23.07 -11.56
CA LEU A 7 30.45 -21.72 -10.99
C LEU A 7 29.26 -21.01 -11.65
N ILE A 8 29.15 -21.10 -12.98
CA ILE A 8 28.05 -20.48 -13.75
C ILE A 8 26.70 -21.09 -13.34
N LEU A 9 26.63 -22.43 -13.28
CA LEU A 9 25.41 -23.14 -12.89
C LEU A 9 24.96 -22.76 -11.48
N LEU A 10 25.89 -22.72 -10.53
CA LEU A 10 25.57 -22.38 -9.13
C LEU A 10 25.07 -20.94 -9.01
N THR A 11 25.71 -20.01 -9.72
CA THR A 11 25.28 -18.59 -9.77
C THR A 11 23.87 -18.47 -10.33
N PHE A 12 23.57 -19.17 -11.43
CA PHE A 12 22.24 -19.19 -12.02
C PHE A 12 21.17 -19.70 -11.03
N ILE A 13 21.45 -20.81 -10.33
CA ILE A 13 20.53 -21.37 -9.32
C ILE A 13 20.26 -20.35 -8.20
N LEU A 14 21.30 -19.69 -7.69
CA LEU A 14 21.14 -18.67 -6.66
C LEU A 14 20.29 -17.48 -7.13
N CYS A 15 20.48 -17.02 -8.37
CA CYS A 15 19.65 -15.97 -8.96
C CYS A 15 18.18 -16.41 -9.03
N VAL A 16 17.89 -17.61 -9.55
CA VAL A 16 16.50 -18.11 -9.64
C VAL A 16 15.85 -18.19 -8.26
N LEU A 17 16.56 -18.74 -7.26
CA LEU A 17 16.03 -18.83 -5.90
C LEU A 17 15.77 -17.45 -5.28
N PHE A 18 16.66 -16.50 -5.50
CA PHE A 18 16.53 -15.14 -4.97
C PHE A 18 15.32 -14.41 -5.58
N PHE A 19 15.21 -14.39 -6.92
CA PHE A 19 14.08 -13.73 -7.59
C PHE A 19 12.75 -14.45 -7.34
N GLY A 20 12.76 -15.79 -7.29
CA GLY A 20 11.59 -16.59 -6.91
C GLY A 20 11.11 -16.26 -5.49
N GLY A 21 12.04 -16.17 -4.53
CA GLY A 21 11.73 -15.78 -3.15
C GLY A 21 11.16 -14.36 -3.03
N LEU A 22 11.75 -13.39 -3.74
CA LEU A 22 11.23 -12.02 -3.78
C LEU A 22 9.82 -11.94 -4.38
N GLY A 23 9.59 -12.63 -5.50
CA GLY A 23 8.28 -12.69 -6.14
C GLY A 23 7.21 -13.28 -5.22
N LEU A 24 7.52 -14.40 -4.58
CA LEU A 24 6.62 -15.05 -3.61
C LEU A 24 6.34 -14.14 -2.42
N TRP A 25 7.34 -13.45 -1.88
CA TRP A 25 7.17 -12.55 -0.75
C TRP A 25 6.29 -11.36 -1.08
N VAL A 26 6.51 -10.69 -2.23
CA VAL A 26 5.64 -9.60 -2.71
C VAL A 26 4.21 -10.09 -2.91
N PHE A 27 4.05 -11.28 -3.50
CA PHE A 27 2.74 -11.91 -3.67
C PHE A 27 2.04 -12.14 -2.33
N LEU A 28 2.72 -12.71 -1.34
CA LEU A 28 2.17 -12.95 0.00
C LEU A 28 1.77 -11.64 0.70
N VAL A 29 2.60 -10.60 0.65
CA VAL A 29 2.30 -9.28 1.23
C VAL A 29 1.08 -8.65 0.55
N SER A 30 1.00 -8.72 -0.77
CA SER A 30 -0.14 -8.20 -1.53
C SER A 30 -1.43 -8.97 -1.21
N SER A 31 -1.34 -10.29 -1.08
CA SER A 31 -2.45 -11.18 -0.76
C SER A 31 -2.98 -10.92 0.66
N GLN A 32 -2.09 -10.71 1.63
CA GLN A 32 -2.49 -10.37 3.00
C GLN A 32 -3.29 -9.06 3.06
N ARG A 33 -2.85 -8.02 2.34
CA ARG A 33 -3.60 -6.74 2.28
C ARG A 33 -4.99 -6.94 1.70
N LYS A 34 -5.13 -7.74 0.65
CA LYS A 34 -6.43 -8.05 0.03
C LYS A 34 -7.35 -8.78 1.00
N ARG A 35 -6.85 -9.82 1.68
CA ARG A 35 -7.62 -10.58 2.69
C ARG A 35 -8.06 -9.70 3.85
N HIS A 36 -7.21 -8.79 4.31
CA HIS A 36 -7.55 -7.86 5.39
C HIS A 36 -8.69 -6.93 5.00
N ARG A 37 -8.71 -6.41 3.76
CA ARG A 37 -9.82 -5.61 3.24
C ARG A 37 -11.12 -6.40 3.16
N GLU A 38 -11.05 -7.63 2.62
CA GLU A 38 -12.23 -8.49 2.49
C GLU A 38 -12.83 -8.87 3.85
N CYS A 39 -12.00 -9.15 4.85
CA CYS A 39 -12.43 -9.44 6.22
C CYS A 39 -13.12 -8.22 6.85
N LEU A 40 -12.52 -7.03 6.77
CA LEU A 40 -13.15 -5.80 7.28
C LEU A 40 -14.43 -5.42 6.55
N GLN A 41 -14.54 -5.70 5.25
CA GLN A 41 -15.77 -5.45 4.51
C GLN A 41 -16.91 -6.40 4.92
N ARG A 42 -16.60 -7.62 5.35
CA ARG A 42 -17.60 -8.63 5.75
C ARG A 42 -18.00 -8.51 7.22
N GLU A 43 -17.03 -8.29 8.10
CA GLU A 43 -17.22 -8.34 9.56
C GLU A 43 -17.19 -6.96 10.21
N GLY A 44 -16.62 -5.96 9.53
CA GLY A 44 -16.50 -4.61 10.05
C GLY A 44 -17.82 -3.85 10.04
N GLU A 45 -17.98 -2.98 11.02
CA GLU A 45 -19.10 -2.04 11.07
C GLU A 45 -18.82 -0.91 10.07
N ARG A 46 -19.79 -0.61 9.21
CA ARG A 46 -19.71 0.49 8.25
C ARG A 46 -20.17 1.77 8.94
N VAL A 47 -19.24 2.69 9.19
CA VAL A 47 -19.52 4.01 9.77
C VAL A 47 -19.34 5.11 8.75
N MET A 48 -20.04 6.23 8.94
CA MET A 48 -19.87 7.42 8.11
C MET A 48 -18.89 8.37 8.81
N ALA A 49 -17.72 8.57 8.21
CA ALA A 49 -16.72 9.51 8.69
C ALA A 49 -16.75 10.79 7.84
N THR A 50 -16.47 11.92 8.46
CA THR A 50 -16.40 13.22 7.78
C THR A 50 -14.97 13.52 7.38
N ILE A 51 -14.73 13.82 6.10
CA ILE A 51 -13.41 14.19 5.61
C ILE A 51 -13.00 15.51 6.26
N LEU A 52 -11.92 15.51 7.02
CA LEU A 52 -11.31 16.71 7.56
C LEU A 52 -10.50 17.43 6.50
N ARG A 53 -9.65 16.69 5.79
CA ARG A 53 -8.75 17.24 4.79
C ARG A 53 -8.28 16.20 3.78
N VAL A 54 -7.93 16.67 2.60
CA VAL A 54 -7.19 15.89 1.59
C VAL A 54 -5.77 16.43 1.59
N GLN A 55 -4.83 15.64 2.08
CA GLN A 55 -3.43 16.03 2.22
C GLN A 55 -2.63 15.51 1.03
N LYS A 56 -1.88 16.39 0.38
CA LYS A 56 -0.83 15.97 -0.56
C LYS A 56 0.27 15.32 0.27
N SER A 57 0.46 14.01 0.13
CA SER A 57 1.63 13.36 0.68
C SER A 57 2.70 13.43 -0.38
N THR A 58 3.72 14.25 -0.16
CA THR A 58 5.01 13.90 -0.74
C THR A 58 5.33 12.49 -0.28
N PRO A 59 5.85 11.60 -1.14
CA PRO A 59 6.33 10.31 -0.69
C PRO A 59 7.29 10.60 0.47
N THR A 60 6.85 10.31 1.68
CA THR A 60 7.73 10.43 2.84
C THR A 60 8.86 9.48 2.51
N PRO A 61 10.14 9.92 2.50
CA PRO A 61 11.25 9.05 2.19
C PRO A 61 11.10 7.84 3.10
N LEU A 62 10.77 6.70 2.47
CA LEU A 62 10.21 5.49 3.08
C LEU A 62 10.85 5.29 4.45
N LYS A 63 10.13 5.65 5.53
CA LYS A 63 10.65 5.81 6.91
C LYS A 63 11.63 4.70 7.26
N LYS A 64 12.94 4.93 7.01
CA LYS A 64 14.08 3.96 6.98
C LYS A 64 13.65 2.51 7.28
N SER A 65 12.77 1.95 6.45
CA SER A 65 12.22 0.63 6.72
C SER A 65 13.23 -0.40 6.22
N ALA A 66 13.06 -1.68 6.57
CA ALA A 66 13.95 -2.76 6.15
C ALA A 66 14.33 -2.72 4.65
N TRP A 67 13.49 -2.10 3.81
CA TRP A 67 13.78 -1.75 2.42
C TRP A 67 15.07 -0.98 2.18
N HIS A 68 15.52 -0.10 3.08
CA HIS A 68 16.83 0.56 2.91
C HIS A 68 17.99 -0.44 3.03
N LYS A 69 17.85 -1.49 3.87
CA LYS A 69 18.86 -2.56 3.93
C LYS A 69 18.83 -3.39 2.65
N VAL A 70 17.64 -3.70 2.15
CA VAL A 70 17.45 -4.43 0.88
C VAL A 70 18.00 -3.61 -0.30
N LEU A 71 17.71 -2.31 -0.37
CA LEU A 71 18.26 -1.41 -1.38
C LEU A 71 19.78 -1.39 -1.34
N ARG A 72 20.40 -1.28 -0.14
CA ARG A 72 21.87 -1.33 -0.03
C ARG A 72 22.46 -2.65 -0.51
N VAL A 73 21.79 -3.77 -0.25
CA VAL A 73 22.25 -5.08 -0.76
C VAL A 73 22.13 -5.12 -2.27
N ILE A 74 21.03 -4.60 -2.83
CA ILE A 74 20.83 -4.52 -4.27
C ILE A 74 21.87 -3.58 -4.92
N GLU A 75 22.13 -2.41 -4.32
CA GLU A 75 23.17 -1.47 -4.76
C GLU A 75 24.56 -2.13 -4.73
N ALA A 76 24.92 -2.84 -3.66
CA ALA A 76 26.19 -3.55 -3.57
C ALA A 76 26.33 -4.66 -4.63
N ILE A 77 25.24 -5.37 -4.93
CA ILE A 77 25.20 -6.34 -6.03
C ILE A 77 25.38 -5.63 -7.38
N PHE A 78 24.75 -4.47 -7.58
CA PHE A 78 24.92 -3.67 -8.80
C PHE A 78 26.34 -3.14 -8.96
N GLU A 79 26.98 -2.66 -7.91
CA GLU A 79 28.39 -2.24 -7.94
C GLU A 79 29.31 -3.41 -8.30
N PHE A 80 29.07 -4.58 -7.71
CA PHE A 80 29.83 -5.79 -8.02
C PHE A 80 29.64 -6.23 -9.48
N LEU A 81 28.42 -6.19 -10.01
CA LEU A 81 28.13 -6.50 -11.42
C LEU A 81 28.69 -5.44 -12.38
N GLY A 82 28.69 -4.17 -11.98
CA GLY A 82 29.29 -3.07 -12.74
C GLY A 82 30.81 -3.21 -12.85
N ALA A 83 31.48 -3.67 -11.79
CA ALA A 83 32.91 -3.98 -11.80
C ALA A 83 33.28 -5.12 -12.78
N LEU A 84 32.31 -5.98 -13.15
CA LEU A 84 32.48 -7.01 -14.17
C LEU A 84 32.21 -6.50 -15.61
N GLY A 85 32.09 -5.18 -15.80
CA GLY A 85 31.96 -4.54 -17.12
C GLY A 85 30.52 -4.36 -17.62
N GLY A 86 29.51 -4.66 -16.79
CA GLY A 86 28.11 -4.43 -17.15
C GLY A 86 27.66 -3.00 -16.87
N GLN A 87 27.54 -2.16 -17.91
CA GLN A 87 26.85 -0.88 -17.79
C GLN A 87 25.33 -1.11 -17.77
N LEU A 88 24.75 -1.33 -16.59
CA LEU A 88 23.30 -1.22 -16.42
C LEU A 88 22.96 0.22 -16.04
N ALA A 89 22.46 1.00 -17.01
CA ALA A 89 21.79 2.26 -16.73
C ALA A 89 20.46 1.96 -16.04
N VAL A 90 20.43 2.02 -14.70
CA VAL A 90 19.17 2.03 -13.95
C VAL A 90 18.52 3.37 -14.22
N ALA A 91 17.70 3.43 -15.26
CA ALA A 91 16.81 4.55 -15.50
C ALA A 91 15.86 4.61 -14.30
N SER A 92 16.16 5.51 -13.36
CA SER A 92 15.25 5.91 -12.30
C SER A 92 14.03 6.55 -12.96
N THR A 93 13.06 5.72 -13.35
CA THR A 93 11.70 6.13 -13.68
C THR A 93 10.89 6.42 -12.42
N ALA A 94 11.56 6.84 -11.34
CA ALA A 94 10.92 7.42 -10.17
C ALA A 94 10.52 8.87 -10.49
N GLY A 95 9.58 9.03 -11.44
CA GLY A 95 8.70 10.18 -11.39
C GLY A 95 8.09 10.16 -10.00
N ALA A 96 8.31 11.21 -9.21
CA ALA A 96 7.77 11.32 -7.86
C ALA A 96 6.25 11.38 -7.95
N ASP A 97 5.62 10.20 -8.04
CA ASP A 97 4.19 10.07 -8.06
C ASP A 97 3.66 10.76 -6.80
N THR A 98 2.99 11.87 -7.03
CA THR A 98 2.33 12.60 -5.96
C THR A 98 1.10 11.81 -5.58
N TYR A 99 1.07 11.31 -4.35
CA TYR A 99 -0.10 10.66 -3.79
C TYR A 99 -0.82 11.61 -2.82
N TYR A 100 -2.12 11.38 -2.65
CA TYR A 100 -2.97 12.14 -1.75
C TYR A 100 -3.55 11.21 -0.69
N LEU A 101 -3.67 11.69 0.54
CA LEU A 101 -4.26 10.97 1.66
C LEU A 101 -5.54 11.68 2.07
N ILE A 102 -6.60 10.91 2.29
CA ILE A 102 -7.83 11.43 2.89
C ILE A 102 -7.73 11.20 4.39
N VAL A 103 -7.86 12.29 5.13
CA VAL A 103 -7.98 12.26 6.59
C VAL A 103 -9.45 12.47 6.93
N ALA A 104 -10.07 11.51 7.60
CA ALA A 104 -11.47 11.54 7.99
C ALA A 104 -11.62 11.33 9.50
N GLU A 105 -12.63 11.96 10.09
CA GLU A 105 -12.95 11.85 11.51
C GLU A 105 -14.31 11.20 11.70
N TRP A 106 -14.41 10.33 12.70
CA TRP A 106 -15.67 9.79 13.19
C TRP A 106 -15.77 9.99 14.70
N LEU A 107 -16.92 10.51 15.14
CA LEU A 107 -17.26 10.60 16.55
C LEU A 107 -18.14 9.40 16.90
N ASP A 108 -17.61 8.50 17.72
CA ASP A 108 -18.37 7.34 18.18
C ASP A 108 -19.58 7.80 19.01
N PRO A 109 -20.81 7.46 18.61
CA PRO A 109 -22.01 7.93 19.29
C PRO A 109 -22.15 7.37 20.72
N GLN A 110 -21.54 6.22 21.02
CA GLN A 110 -21.60 5.57 22.33
C GLN A 110 -20.54 6.09 23.28
N THR A 111 -19.27 6.06 22.84
CA THR A 111 -18.14 6.45 23.70
C THR A 111 -17.87 7.96 23.71
N LYS A 112 -18.44 8.70 22.73
CA LYS A 112 -18.13 10.11 22.46
C LYS A 112 -16.65 10.36 22.15
N GLN A 113 -15.89 9.31 21.84
CA GLN A 113 -14.50 9.41 21.44
C GLN A 113 -14.39 9.70 19.95
N ARG A 114 -13.41 10.55 19.59
CA ARG A 114 -13.09 10.87 18.20
C ARG A 114 -12.00 9.95 17.68
N TYR A 115 -12.20 9.45 16.47
CA TYR A 115 -11.26 8.59 15.76
C TYR A 115 -10.88 9.26 14.45
N GLU A 116 -9.57 9.32 14.17
CA GLU A 116 -9.02 9.82 12.91
C GLU A 116 -8.56 8.64 12.04
N PHE A 117 -9.00 8.65 10.79
CA PHE A 117 -8.72 7.63 9.79
C PHE A 117 -7.94 8.24 8.64
N ILE A 118 -6.91 7.54 8.18
CA ILE A 118 -6.07 7.95 7.06
C ILE A 118 -6.22 6.91 5.96
N SER A 119 -6.66 7.33 4.78
CA SER A 119 -6.78 6.44 3.63
C SER A 119 -5.41 5.96 3.15
N GLU A 120 -5.41 4.94 2.30
CA GLU A 120 -4.25 4.65 1.47
C GLU A 120 -3.98 5.78 0.47
N GLY A 121 -2.77 5.80 -0.08
CA GLY A 121 -2.35 6.76 -1.09
C GLY A 121 -3.22 6.70 -2.35
N LEU A 122 -3.81 7.84 -2.71
CA LEU A 122 -4.63 8.00 -3.89
C LEU A 122 -3.88 8.74 -4.99
N SER A 123 -4.12 8.34 -6.23
CA SER A 123 -3.69 9.13 -7.40
C SER A 123 -4.48 10.44 -7.51
N MET A 124 -3.89 11.45 -8.15
CA MET A 124 -4.50 12.77 -8.30
C MET A 124 -5.94 12.76 -8.87
N PRO A 125 -6.26 11.97 -9.93
CA PRO A 125 -7.62 11.95 -10.48
C PRO A 125 -8.68 11.44 -9.51
N LEU A 126 -8.31 10.50 -8.61
CA LEU A 126 -9.20 9.98 -7.58
C LEU A 126 -9.36 10.98 -6.43
N ALA A 127 -8.26 11.56 -5.98
CA ALA A 127 -8.24 12.52 -4.87
C ALA A 127 -9.14 13.74 -5.11
N ARG A 128 -9.21 14.24 -6.36
CA ARG A 128 -10.06 15.39 -6.75
C ARG A 128 -11.56 15.16 -6.51
N ARG A 129 -12.00 13.92 -6.31
CA ARG A 129 -13.42 13.60 -6.05
C ARG A 129 -13.84 13.85 -4.61
N TYR A 130 -12.88 14.09 -3.74
CA TYR A 130 -13.10 14.22 -2.30
C TYR A 130 -12.91 15.66 -1.86
N LYS A 131 -13.79 16.14 -0.98
CA LYS A 131 -13.72 17.49 -0.39
C LYS A 131 -13.85 17.41 1.12
N ALA A 132 -13.24 18.36 1.82
CA ALA A 132 -13.46 18.52 3.26
C ALA A 132 -14.95 18.72 3.57
N GLY A 133 -15.43 18.16 4.68
CA GLY A 133 -16.82 18.13 5.09
C GLY A 133 -17.67 17.02 4.45
N GLN A 134 -17.17 16.35 3.41
CA GLN A 134 -17.88 15.25 2.77
C GLN A 134 -17.91 14.01 3.69
N GLN A 135 -19.02 13.29 3.73
CA GLN A 135 -19.10 12.01 4.42
C GLN A 135 -18.68 10.85 3.51
N ILE A 136 -17.86 9.96 4.04
CA ILE A 136 -17.39 8.75 3.36
C ILE A 136 -17.57 7.51 4.25
N PRO A 137 -17.83 6.35 3.64
CA PRO A 137 -17.90 5.10 4.39
C PRO A 137 -16.50 4.65 4.82
N VAL A 138 -16.38 4.30 6.10
CA VAL A 138 -15.19 3.67 6.70
C VAL A 138 -15.64 2.37 7.34
N PHE A 139 -14.92 1.29 7.08
CA PHE A 139 -15.15 -0.01 7.71
C PHE A 139 -14.22 -0.13 8.90
N ILE A 140 -14.77 -0.32 10.09
CA ILE A 140 -14.00 -0.42 11.34
C ILE A 140 -14.24 -1.76 12.03
N ALA A 141 -13.21 -2.35 12.62
CA ALA A 141 -13.38 -3.41 13.59
C ALA A 141 -13.69 -2.78 14.95
N ARG A 142 -14.94 -2.90 15.46
CA ARG A 142 -15.39 -2.21 16.68
C ARG A 142 -14.53 -2.48 17.91
N GLN A 143 -13.98 -3.69 18.03
CA GLN A 143 -13.09 -4.07 19.14
C GLN A 143 -11.65 -3.58 18.98
N ARG A 144 -11.27 -3.15 17.76
CA ARG A 144 -9.93 -2.74 17.36
C ARG A 144 -10.02 -1.60 16.34
N PRO A 145 -10.43 -0.38 16.74
CA PRO A 145 -10.67 0.73 15.83
C PRO A 145 -9.42 1.17 15.06
N GLU A 146 -8.22 0.77 15.51
CA GLU A 146 -6.97 0.90 14.76
C GLU A 146 -6.93 0.05 13.48
N ARG A 147 -7.78 -0.98 13.39
CA ARG A 147 -7.99 -1.78 12.18
C ARG A 147 -9.21 -1.25 11.43
N TYR A 148 -8.94 -0.39 10.46
CA TYR A 148 -9.95 0.21 9.63
C TYR A 148 -9.57 0.18 8.14
N TRP A 149 -10.57 0.42 7.30
CA TRP A 149 -10.38 0.60 5.88
C TRP A 149 -11.30 1.71 5.36
N VAL A 150 -10.71 2.72 4.71
CA VAL A 150 -11.44 3.82 4.09
C VAL A 150 -11.84 3.41 2.68
N ASP A 151 -13.15 3.38 2.40
CA ASP A 151 -13.64 2.98 1.08
C ASP A 151 -13.56 4.15 0.09
N VAL A 152 -12.43 4.20 -0.59
CA VAL A 152 -12.11 5.16 -1.65
C VAL A 152 -12.68 4.74 -3.03
N THR A 153 -13.42 3.63 -3.09
CA THR A 153 -14.11 3.20 -4.32
C THR A 153 -15.54 3.70 -4.40
N TYR A 154 -16.07 4.18 -3.27
CA TYR A 154 -17.43 4.70 -3.16
C TYR A 154 -17.65 5.89 -4.10
N ARG A 155 -18.39 5.66 -5.20
CA ARG A 155 -18.91 6.72 -6.05
C ARG A 155 -20.21 7.23 -5.43
N GLN A 156 -20.18 8.45 -4.89
CA GLN A 156 -21.41 9.21 -4.65
C GLN A 156 -22.11 9.37 -6.01
N GLY A 157 -23.20 8.63 -6.24
CA GLY A 157 -24.12 8.97 -7.33
C GLY A 157 -24.68 7.89 -8.24
N LYS A 158 -24.57 6.57 -8.00
CA LYS A 158 -25.29 5.61 -8.88
C LYS A 158 -25.98 4.38 -8.29
N HIS A 159 -25.87 4.06 -6.99
CA HIS A 159 -26.45 2.80 -6.48
C HIS A 159 -27.19 2.85 -5.13
N ALA A 160 -27.49 4.01 -4.56
CA ALA A 160 -28.09 4.09 -3.22
C ALA A 160 -29.63 4.09 -3.19
N GLN A 161 -30.30 3.24 -3.98
CA GLN A 161 -31.78 3.11 -3.89
C GLN A 161 -32.37 1.72 -4.16
N ARG A 162 -31.58 0.65 -4.13
CA ARG A 162 -32.15 -0.69 -3.87
C ARG A 162 -32.01 -0.99 -2.39
N ALA A 163 -32.84 -0.31 -1.61
CA ALA A 163 -33.10 -0.65 -0.23
C ALA A 163 -33.59 -2.11 -0.17
N CYS A 164 -33.01 -2.88 0.74
CA CYS A 164 -33.65 -4.09 1.25
C CYS A 164 -34.96 -3.66 1.93
N SER A 165 -36.04 -3.63 1.16
CA SER A 165 -37.39 -3.75 1.69
C SER A 165 -37.58 -5.19 2.11
N ALA A 166 -37.56 -5.43 3.42
CA ALA A 166 -38.19 -6.57 4.08
C ALA A 166 -39.29 -6.01 4.98
#